data_AF-A0A9D4QHA1-F1
#
_entry.id   AF-A0A9D4QHA1-F1
#
_cell.length_a   1.000
_cell.length_b   1.000
_cell.length_c   1.000
_cell.angle_alpha   90.00
_cell.angle_beta   90.00
_cell.angle_gamma   90.00
#
_symmetry.space_group_name_H-M   'P 1'
#
loop_
_entity.id
_entity.type
_entity.pdbx_description
1 polymer ?
#
loop_
_entity_poly.entity_id
_entity_poly.type
_entity_poly.pdbx_seq_one_letter_code
_entity_poly.pdbx_strand_id
1 'polypeptide(L)'
;MASGRSRGPGLFKRDEESPSPFVLRVQRDIAELARDPSPGIYAAPEEIDVTRIYALVVEPPDTPYEGPEWSSSQTLSSLLLSLRSLLSPSPYFDHPFKVHANRQQENNAADDYAAYVRHEVIRVSVCDIVESCLSSTSTYPAELRAKVLDLFIQKYDHYKLTVKNDMHLSGTAIVNPFSSGLGSYQHEVLLTRLQGMKAKMEKRREATVPHALN
;
A
#
# COMPACT_ATOMS: atom_id res chain seq x y z
N MET A 1 -72.08 12.62 21.26
CA MET A 1 -71.06 12.10 20.32
C MET A 1 -70.16 13.24 19.90
N ALA A 2 -68.87 13.19 20.26
CA ALA A 2 -67.71 13.74 19.54
C ALA A 2 -66.50 13.70 20.49
N SER A 3 -65.70 12.64 20.35
CA SER A 3 -64.44 12.43 21.05
C SER A 3 -63.34 13.22 20.35
N GLY A 4 -62.75 14.20 21.04
CA GLY A 4 -61.57 14.93 20.58
C GLY A 4 -60.30 14.26 21.12
N ARG A 5 -59.59 13.51 20.26
CA ARG A 5 -58.30 12.89 20.58
C ARG A 5 -57.23 13.96 20.79
N SER A 6 -56.65 13.98 21.99
CA SER A 6 -55.41 14.70 22.31
C SER A 6 -54.25 14.09 21.50
N ARG A 7 -53.58 14.90 20.68
CA ARG A 7 -52.31 14.53 20.03
C ARG A 7 -51.19 14.75 21.05
N GLY A 8 -50.61 13.66 21.54
CA GLY A 8 -49.38 13.71 22.34
C GLY A 8 -48.21 14.29 21.55
N PRO A 9 -47.16 14.78 22.23
CA PRO A 9 -46.00 15.36 21.59
C PRO A 9 -45.27 14.26 20.81
N GLY A 10 -45.20 14.43 19.49
CA GLY A 10 -44.45 13.54 18.62
C GLY A 10 -42.99 13.51 19.08
N LEU A 11 -42.59 12.33 19.55
CA LEU A 11 -41.19 11.96 19.69
C LEU A 11 -40.53 12.25 18.34
N PHE A 12 -39.65 13.25 18.28
CA PHE A 12 -38.76 13.45 17.13
C PHE A 12 -38.02 12.14 16.89
N LYS A 13 -38.49 11.33 15.94
CA LYS A 13 -37.61 10.38 15.28
C LYS A 13 -36.56 11.26 14.64
N ARG A 14 -35.30 11.11 15.06
CA ARG A 14 -34.19 11.55 14.22
C ARG A 14 -34.42 10.86 12.88
N ASP A 15 -34.68 11.64 11.84
CA ASP A 15 -34.63 11.12 10.49
C ASP A 15 -33.23 10.51 10.35
N GLU A 16 -33.15 9.19 10.23
CA GLU A 16 -31.97 8.57 9.62
C GLU A 16 -31.93 9.16 8.21
N GLU A 17 -31.15 10.23 8.02
CA GLU A 17 -30.92 10.81 6.71
C GLU A 17 -30.49 9.67 5.79
N SER A 18 -31.27 9.47 4.73
CA SER A 18 -30.94 8.45 3.74
C SER A 18 -29.53 8.75 3.22
N PRO A 19 -28.66 7.72 3.12
CA PRO A 19 -27.29 7.93 2.69
C PRO A 19 -27.30 8.62 1.32
N SER A 20 -26.50 9.68 1.20
CA SER A 20 -26.48 10.47 -0.02
C SER A 20 -26.12 9.59 -1.23
N PRO A 21 -26.55 9.94 -2.46
CA PRO A 21 -26.19 9.20 -3.67
C PRO A 21 -24.66 9.02 -3.83
N PHE A 22 -23.88 9.97 -3.32
CA PHE A 22 -22.43 9.87 -3.22
C PHE A 22 -21.98 8.72 -2.30
N VAL A 23 -22.51 8.66 -1.08
CA VAL A 23 -22.20 7.58 -0.11
C VAL A 23 -22.59 6.22 -0.68
N LEU A 24 -23.75 6.13 -1.33
CA LEU A 24 -24.21 4.89 -1.99
C LEU A 24 -23.29 4.47 -3.14
N ARG A 25 -22.72 5.42 -3.89
CA ARG A 25 -21.74 5.12 -4.94
C ARG A 25 -20.44 4.61 -4.34
N VAL A 26 -19.92 5.26 -3.30
CA VAL A 26 -18.71 4.82 -2.60
C VAL A 26 -18.89 3.41 -2.03
N GLN A 27 -20.03 3.14 -1.39
CA GLN A 27 -20.37 1.81 -0.88
C GLN A 27 -20.44 0.74 -1.98
N ARG A 28 -21.02 1.08 -3.14
CA ARG A 28 -21.07 0.17 -4.29
C ARG A 28 -19.67 -0.15 -4.82
N ASP A 29 -18.82 0.86 -5.00
CA ASP A 29 -17.45 0.67 -5.50
C ASP A 29 -16.60 -0.16 -4.51
N ILE A 30 -16.77 0.04 -3.20
CA ILE A 30 -16.13 -0.79 -2.16
C ILE A 30 -16.63 -2.25 -2.24
N ALA A 31 -17.94 -2.45 -2.39
CA ALA A 31 -18.52 -3.79 -2.52
C ALA A 31 -18.06 -4.50 -3.81
N GLU A 32 -17.82 -3.75 -4.89
CA GLU A 32 -17.22 -4.26 -6.12
C GLU A 32 -15.77 -4.69 -5.90
N LEU A 33 -14.94 -3.85 -5.27
CA LEU A 33 -13.56 -4.20 -4.90
C LEU A 33 -13.47 -5.46 -4.02
N ALA A 34 -14.38 -5.61 -3.05
CA ALA A 34 -14.41 -6.76 -2.16
C ALA A 34 -14.87 -8.05 -2.87
N ARG A 35 -15.77 -7.92 -3.86
CA ARG A 35 -16.34 -9.04 -4.61
C ARG A 35 -15.41 -9.55 -5.71
N ASP A 36 -14.70 -8.65 -6.39
CA ASP A 36 -13.74 -8.99 -7.44
C ASP A 36 -12.41 -8.24 -7.23
N PRO A 37 -11.58 -8.70 -6.27
CA PRO A 37 -10.34 -8.02 -5.94
C PRO A 37 -9.32 -8.19 -7.08
N SER A 38 -8.90 -7.07 -7.66
CA SER A 38 -7.80 -7.06 -8.62
C SER A 38 -6.52 -7.64 -7.98
N PRO A 39 -5.82 -8.60 -8.62
CA PRO A 39 -4.67 -9.26 -8.01
C PRO A 39 -3.60 -8.25 -7.58
N GLY A 40 -3.25 -8.18 -6.29
CA GLY A 40 -2.26 -7.22 -5.77
C GLY A 40 -2.81 -5.85 -5.41
N ILE A 41 -4.13 -5.62 -5.47
CA ILE A 41 -4.78 -4.44 -4.91
C ILE A 41 -5.67 -4.90 -3.75
N TYR A 42 -5.51 -4.27 -2.59
CA TYR A 42 -6.31 -4.53 -1.40
C TYR A 42 -6.85 -3.19 -0.89
N ALA A 43 -8.13 -3.11 -0.53
CA ALA A 43 -8.71 -1.89 -0.01
C ALA A 43 -9.65 -2.21 1.15
N ALA A 44 -9.68 -1.33 2.15
CA ALA A 44 -10.60 -1.41 3.27
C ALA A 44 -11.09 0.01 3.65
N PRO A 45 -12.40 0.21 3.87
CA PRO A 45 -12.91 1.48 4.39
C PRO A 45 -12.45 1.70 5.84
N GLU A 46 -12.40 2.96 6.25
CA GLU A 46 -12.28 3.31 7.67
C GLU A 46 -13.56 2.92 8.43
N GLU A 47 -13.42 2.45 9.68
CA GLU A 47 -14.56 1.98 10.49
C GLU A 47 -15.56 3.11 10.83
N ILE A 48 -15.07 4.36 10.93
CA ILE A 48 -15.86 5.53 11.35
C ILE A 48 -16.36 6.33 10.14
N ASP A 49 -15.60 6.37 9.06
CA ASP A 49 -15.90 7.16 7.86
C ASP A 49 -15.70 6.33 6.59
N VAL A 50 -16.79 5.80 6.04
CA VAL A 50 -16.77 4.98 4.82
C VAL A 50 -16.34 5.75 3.56
N THR A 51 -16.24 7.08 3.63
CA THR A 51 -15.71 7.91 2.53
C THR A 51 -14.19 7.95 2.51
N ARG A 52 -13.54 7.50 3.60
CA ARG A 52 -12.10 7.28 3.69
C ARG A 52 -11.80 5.81 3.47
N ILE A 53 -10.91 5.56 2.51
CA ILE A 53 -10.56 4.21 2.09
C ILE A 53 -9.05 4.09 2.12
N TYR A 54 -8.56 3.10 2.84
CA TYR A 54 -7.17 2.71 2.85
C TYR A 54 -6.96 1.67 1.77
N ALA A 55 -6.00 1.89 0.87
CA ALA A 55 -5.65 0.95 -0.19
C ALA A 55 -4.17 0.58 -0.13
N LEU A 56 -3.89 -0.71 -0.25
CA LEU A 56 -2.56 -1.29 -0.45
C LEU A 56 -2.47 -1.76 -1.90
N VAL A 57 -1.57 -1.11 -2.65
CA VAL A 57 -1.25 -1.49 -4.02
C VAL A 57 0.10 -2.18 -4.02
N VAL A 58 0.13 -3.42 -4.49
CA VAL A 58 1.31 -4.27 -4.61
C VAL A 58 1.73 -4.33 -6.08
N GLU A 59 3.03 -4.14 -6.31
CA GLU A 59 3.64 -4.25 -7.63
C GLU A 59 3.25 -5.56 -8.34
N PRO A 60 2.80 -5.48 -9.61
CA PRO A 60 2.62 -6.66 -10.45
C PRO A 60 3.97 -7.22 -10.92
N PRO A 61 4.11 -8.55 -11.10
CA PRO A 61 5.18 -9.07 -11.95
C PRO A 61 4.91 -8.72 -13.43
N ASP A 62 5.90 -8.15 -14.11
CA ASP A 62 6.03 -8.04 -15.57
C ASP A 62 4.81 -7.55 -16.39
N THR A 63 4.14 -6.45 -16.00
CA THR A 63 3.04 -5.90 -16.82
C THR A 63 3.01 -4.36 -16.88
N PRO A 64 3.06 -3.76 -18.09
CA PRO A 64 2.76 -2.34 -18.28
C PRO A 64 1.24 -2.19 -18.38
N TYR A 65 0.60 -1.69 -17.32
CA TYR A 65 -0.78 -1.26 -17.41
C TYR A 65 -0.81 0.16 -18.00
N GLU A 66 -1.73 0.46 -18.92
CA GLU A 66 -2.06 1.84 -19.29
C GLU A 66 -3.43 2.14 -18.68
N GLY A 67 -3.48 3.08 -17.73
CA GLY A 67 -4.72 3.48 -17.06
C GLY A 67 -5.54 4.46 -17.93
N PRO A 68 -6.89 4.39 -17.90
CA PRO A 68 -7.73 5.36 -18.60
C PRO A 68 -7.66 6.76 -17.97
N GLU A 69 -7.91 7.81 -18.75
CA GLU A 69 -8.08 9.18 -18.24
C GLU A 69 -9.21 9.27 -17.18
N TRP A 70 -9.08 10.22 -16.25
CA TRP A 70 -10.07 10.41 -15.19
C TRP A 70 -11.42 10.88 -15.76
N SER A 71 -12.49 10.18 -15.39
CA SER A 71 -13.87 10.56 -15.68
C SER A 71 -14.79 10.14 -14.54
N SER A 72 -15.96 10.76 -14.43
CA SER A 72 -16.97 10.46 -13.39
C SER A 72 -17.52 9.01 -13.45
N SER A 73 -17.20 8.27 -14.50
CA SER A 73 -17.53 6.84 -14.67
C SER A 73 -16.45 5.90 -14.13
N GLN A 74 -15.27 6.41 -13.77
CA GLN A 74 -14.21 5.59 -13.16
C GLN A 74 -14.65 5.08 -11.79
N THR A 75 -14.13 3.91 -11.41
CA THR A 75 -14.36 3.28 -10.12
C THR A 75 -13.09 3.30 -9.29
N LEU A 76 -13.20 3.03 -8.00
CA LEU A 76 -12.02 2.85 -7.15
C LEU A 76 -11.06 1.78 -7.72
N SER A 77 -11.58 0.71 -8.33
CA SER A 77 -10.77 -0.32 -8.98
C SER A 77 -9.96 0.24 -10.15
N SER A 78 -10.57 1.03 -11.05
CA SER A 78 -9.85 1.57 -12.21
C SER A 78 -8.84 2.65 -11.81
N LEU A 79 -9.14 3.44 -10.76
CA LEU A 79 -8.16 4.38 -10.19
C LEU A 79 -6.96 3.63 -9.57
N LEU A 80 -7.20 2.60 -8.76
CA LEU A 80 -6.12 1.84 -8.13
C LEU A 80 -5.29 1.06 -9.16
N LEU A 81 -5.90 0.55 -10.23
CA LEU A 81 -5.18 -0.02 -11.37
C LEU A 81 -4.32 1.02 -12.09
N SER A 82 -4.81 2.25 -12.26
CA SER A 82 -4.04 3.33 -12.89
C SER A 82 -2.87 3.80 -12.01
N LEU A 83 -3.06 3.87 -10.70
CA LEU A 83 -1.95 4.15 -9.78
C LEU A 83 -0.92 3.02 -9.78
N ARG A 84 -1.38 1.77 -9.81
CA ARG A 84 -0.52 0.59 -9.92
C ARG A 84 0.28 0.59 -11.21
N SER A 85 -0.30 1.10 -12.30
CA SER A 85 0.31 1.11 -13.62
C SER A 85 1.56 2.01 -13.72
N LEU A 86 1.65 3.02 -12.85
CA LEU A 86 2.83 3.88 -12.75
C LEU A 86 4.04 3.18 -12.12
N LEU A 87 3.85 2.02 -11.48
CA LEU A 87 4.92 1.21 -10.90
C LEU A 87 5.54 0.33 -12.00
N SER A 88 6.29 0.98 -12.88
CA SER A 88 6.98 0.36 -14.02
C SER A 88 8.34 -0.21 -13.61
N PRO A 89 8.82 -1.29 -14.26
CA PRO A 89 10.13 -1.88 -13.99
C PRO A 89 11.29 -0.93 -14.31
N SER A 90 11.04 0.15 -15.06
CA SER A 90 12.05 1.12 -15.47
C SER A 90 11.57 2.56 -15.21
N PRO A 91 11.48 2.98 -13.93
CA PRO A 91 10.80 4.22 -13.54
C PRO A 91 11.50 5.49 -14.04
N TYR A 92 12.76 5.38 -14.48
CA TYR A 92 13.50 6.50 -15.09
C TYR A 92 12.87 6.96 -16.41
N PHE A 93 12.44 6.03 -17.27
CA PHE A 93 11.94 6.38 -18.60
C PHE A 93 10.53 6.98 -18.58
N ASP A 94 9.80 6.74 -17.50
CA ASP A 94 8.47 7.30 -17.26
C ASP A 94 8.53 8.68 -16.60
N HIS A 95 9.72 9.10 -16.15
CA HIS A 95 9.90 10.36 -15.47
C HIS A 95 9.82 11.55 -16.45
N PRO A 96 9.00 12.58 -16.18
CA PRO A 96 8.80 13.71 -17.10
C PRO A 96 10.05 14.57 -17.28
N PHE A 97 10.97 14.54 -16.31
CA PHE A 97 12.23 15.29 -16.35
C PHE A 97 13.44 14.44 -16.73
N LYS A 98 13.24 13.27 -17.35
CA LYS A 98 14.36 12.43 -17.80
C LYS A 98 15.30 13.21 -18.72
N VAL A 99 16.60 13.02 -18.52
CA VAL A 99 17.60 13.69 -19.35
C VAL A 99 17.73 12.90 -20.63
N HIS A 100 17.43 13.55 -21.76
CA HIS A 100 17.70 13.00 -23.08
C HIS A 100 19.19 13.12 -23.38
N ALA A 101 19.89 11.99 -23.35
CA ALA A 101 21.33 11.90 -23.54
C ALA A 101 21.66 10.80 -24.55
N ASN A 102 22.93 10.44 -24.69
CA ASN A 102 23.25 9.24 -25.44
C ASN A 102 22.71 8.00 -24.72
N ARG A 103 22.41 6.94 -25.47
CA ARG A 103 21.78 5.71 -24.95
C ARG A 103 22.54 5.09 -23.77
N GLN A 104 23.88 5.18 -23.78
CA GLN A 104 24.70 4.62 -22.71
C GLN A 104 24.55 5.41 -21.40
N GLN A 105 24.51 6.74 -21.48
CA GLN A 105 24.31 7.61 -20.32
C GLN A 105 22.89 7.50 -19.77
N GLU A 106 21.89 7.36 -20.63
CA GLU A 106 20.50 7.11 -20.22
C GLU A 106 20.36 5.78 -19.49
N ASN A 107 21.01 4.72 -20.00
CA ASN A 107 21.01 3.42 -19.33
C ASN A 107 21.67 3.49 -17.95
N ASN A 108 22.83 4.15 -17.83
CA ASN A 108 23.50 4.30 -16.54
C ASN A 108 22.63 5.09 -15.54
N ALA A 109 22.00 6.19 -15.98
CA ALA A 109 21.10 6.97 -15.15
C ALA A 109 19.86 6.18 -14.74
N ALA A 110 19.34 5.32 -15.63
CA ALA A 110 18.23 4.44 -15.35
C ALA A 110 18.60 3.37 -14.30
N ASP A 111 19.80 2.78 -14.40
CA ASP A 111 20.30 1.80 -13.44
C ASP A 111 20.53 2.42 -12.05
N ASP A 112 21.14 3.61 -12.00
CA ASP A 112 21.35 4.37 -10.75
C ASP A 112 20.01 4.71 -10.08
N TYR A 113 19.05 5.20 -10.87
CA TYR A 113 17.72 5.54 -10.36
C TYR A 113 16.94 4.30 -9.92
N ALA A 114 17.03 3.20 -10.64
CA ALA A 114 16.40 1.94 -10.26
C ALA A 114 16.98 1.40 -8.94
N ALA A 115 18.31 1.45 -8.76
CA ALA A 115 18.94 1.06 -7.49
C ALA A 115 18.47 1.93 -6.32
N TYR A 116 18.37 3.25 -6.53
CA TYR A 116 17.81 4.17 -5.54
C TYR A 116 16.36 3.82 -5.17
N VAL A 117 15.48 3.66 -6.17
CA VAL A 117 14.06 3.33 -5.95
C VAL A 117 13.93 2.00 -5.22
N ARG A 118 14.69 0.96 -5.60
CA ARG A 118 14.69 -0.34 -4.91
C ARG A 118 15.03 -0.19 -3.43
N HIS A 119 16.08 0.58 -3.11
CA HIS A 119 16.47 0.84 -1.73
C HIS A 119 15.35 1.54 -0.94
N GLU A 120 14.76 2.59 -1.50
CA GLU A 120 13.71 3.36 -0.83
C GLU A 120 12.40 2.59 -0.65
N VAL A 121 12.02 1.77 -1.64
CA VAL A 121 10.85 0.88 -1.53
C VAL A 121 11.03 -0.10 -0.37
N ILE A 122 12.21 -0.73 -0.24
CA ILE A 122 12.47 -1.65 0.87
C ILE A 122 12.52 -0.89 2.20
N ARG A 123 13.16 0.27 2.24
CA ARG A 123 13.32 1.08 3.45
C ARG A 123 11.97 1.59 3.98
N VAL A 124 11.19 2.24 3.12
CA VAL A 124 9.96 2.93 3.51
C VAL A 124 8.74 2.04 3.31
N SER A 125 8.49 1.60 2.09
CA SER A 125 7.27 0.89 1.73
C SER A 125 7.20 -0.53 2.33
N VAL A 126 8.34 -1.14 2.67
CA VAL A 126 8.38 -2.44 3.35
C VAL A 126 8.69 -2.28 4.83
N CYS A 127 9.88 -1.78 5.19
CA CYS A 127 10.30 -1.81 6.60
C CYS A 127 9.48 -0.86 7.48
N ASP A 128 9.31 0.41 7.08
CA ASP A 128 8.56 1.36 7.92
C ASP A 128 7.08 0.96 8.06
N ILE A 129 6.45 0.44 6.99
CA ILE A 129 5.06 -0.05 7.03
C ILE A 129 4.94 -1.28 7.92
N VAL A 130 5.80 -2.29 7.76
CA VAL A 130 5.73 -3.52 8.56
C VAL A 130 6.03 -3.23 10.03
N GLU A 131 7.02 -2.38 10.35
CA GLU A 131 7.29 -1.94 11.71
C GLU A 131 6.08 -1.22 12.33
N SER A 132 5.42 -0.35 11.55
CA SER A 132 4.20 0.33 11.96
C SER A 132 3.04 -0.65 12.21
N CYS A 133 2.88 -1.67 11.36
CA CYS A 133 1.86 -2.72 11.54
C CYS A 133 2.16 -3.63 12.74
N LEU A 134 3.43 -3.85 13.08
CA LEU A 134 3.84 -4.62 14.24
C LEU A 134 3.69 -3.84 15.55
N SER A 135 3.79 -2.51 15.50
CA SER A 135 3.55 -1.64 16.64
C SER A 135 2.06 -1.61 17.04
N SER A 136 1.78 -1.51 18.34
CA SER A 136 0.42 -1.40 18.87
C SER A 136 -0.25 -0.04 18.56
N THR A 137 0.49 0.91 17.98
CA THR A 137 0.06 2.28 17.65
C THR A 137 -0.29 2.45 16.15
N SER A 138 -0.59 1.37 15.45
CA SER A 138 -0.85 1.44 14.01
C SER A 138 -2.17 2.16 13.70
N THR A 139 -2.14 3.12 12.78
CA THR A 139 -3.33 3.82 12.25
C THR A 139 -4.07 3.00 11.19
N TYR A 140 -3.51 1.87 10.73
CA TYR A 140 -4.09 1.09 9.65
C TYR A 140 -5.21 0.13 10.13
N PRO A 141 -6.27 -0.05 9.33
CA PRO A 141 -7.32 -1.05 9.60
C PRO A 141 -6.77 -2.45 9.84
N ALA A 142 -7.39 -3.22 10.75
CA ALA A 142 -6.90 -4.53 11.16
C ALA A 142 -6.73 -5.53 10.00
N GLU A 143 -7.66 -5.52 9.05
CA GLU A 143 -7.64 -6.40 7.87
C GLU A 143 -6.43 -6.12 6.97
N LEU A 144 -6.15 -4.84 6.70
CA LEU A 144 -4.99 -4.44 5.91
C LEU A 144 -3.69 -4.75 6.64
N ARG A 145 -3.62 -4.54 7.95
CA ARG A 145 -2.43 -4.94 8.74
C ARG A 145 -2.16 -6.43 8.62
N ALA A 146 -3.18 -7.26 8.81
CA ALA A 146 -3.05 -8.71 8.65
C ALA A 146 -2.55 -9.07 7.24
N LYS A 147 -3.08 -8.41 6.21
CA LYS A 147 -2.68 -8.69 4.83
C LYS A 147 -1.25 -8.24 4.49
N VAL A 148 -0.83 -7.07 4.99
CA VAL A 148 0.55 -6.59 4.86
C VAL A 148 1.53 -7.59 5.47
N LEU A 149 1.22 -8.08 6.67
CA LEU A 149 2.06 -9.04 7.39
C LEU A 149 2.14 -10.40 6.65
N ASP A 150 1.02 -10.89 6.13
CA ASP A 150 0.96 -12.10 5.30
C ASP A 150 1.83 -11.97 4.03
N LEU A 151 1.65 -10.88 3.29
CA LEU A 151 2.42 -10.60 2.06
C LEU A 151 3.91 -10.43 2.33
N PHE A 152 4.28 -9.80 3.45
CA PHE A 152 5.67 -9.65 3.86
C PHE A 152 6.35 -11.01 4.02
N ILE A 153 5.70 -11.96 4.71
CA ILE A 153 6.26 -13.30 4.90
C ILE A 153 6.41 -14.04 3.56
N GLN A 154 5.40 -13.93 2.68
CA GLN A 154 5.43 -14.57 1.37
C GLN A 154 6.56 -14.03 0.48
N LYS A 155 6.81 -12.71 0.52
CA LYS A 155 7.84 -12.06 -0.30
C LYS A 155 9.20 -11.89 0.40
N TYR A 156 9.34 -12.37 1.64
CA TYR A 156 10.53 -12.14 2.47
C TYR A 156 11.83 -12.59 1.79
N ASP A 157 11.84 -13.77 1.19
CA ASP A 157 13.05 -14.31 0.55
C ASP A 157 13.48 -13.47 -0.65
N HIS A 158 12.51 -12.91 -1.39
CA HIS A 158 12.77 -11.95 -2.46
C HIS A 158 13.43 -10.68 -1.91
N TYR A 159 12.85 -10.04 -0.87
CA TYR A 159 13.45 -8.84 -0.28
C TYR A 159 14.86 -9.10 0.25
N LYS A 160 15.06 -10.23 0.94
CA LYS A 160 16.37 -10.63 1.44
C LYS A 160 17.39 -10.84 0.32
N LEU A 161 16.97 -11.44 -0.79
CA LEU A 161 17.84 -11.65 -1.95
C LEU A 161 18.20 -10.31 -2.61
N THR A 162 17.22 -9.42 -2.82
CA THR A 162 17.45 -8.09 -3.39
C THR A 162 18.46 -7.28 -2.57
N VAL A 163 18.28 -7.21 -1.25
CA VAL A 163 19.23 -6.51 -0.36
C VAL A 163 20.61 -7.15 -0.38
N LYS A 164 20.71 -8.47 -0.50
CA LYS A 164 22.00 -9.18 -0.59
C LYS A 164 22.72 -8.92 -1.91
N ASN A 165 22.00 -8.84 -3.02
CA ASN A 165 22.59 -8.55 -4.32
C ASN A 165 23.16 -7.12 -4.34
N ASP A 166 22.45 -6.17 -3.75
CA ASP A 166 22.84 -4.76 -3.68
C ASP A 166 23.78 -4.45 -2.48
N MET A 167 24.26 -5.48 -1.77
CA MET A 167 25.13 -5.31 -0.59
C MET A 167 26.45 -4.59 -0.91
N HIS A 168 26.96 -4.75 -2.14
CA HIS A 168 28.16 -4.07 -2.61
C HIS A 168 28.01 -2.54 -2.67
N LEU A 169 26.78 -2.03 -2.69
CA LEU A 169 26.46 -0.60 -2.65
C LEU A 169 26.40 -0.06 -1.22
N SER A 170 26.45 -0.91 -0.18
CA SER A 170 26.37 -0.46 1.21
C SER A 170 27.50 0.54 1.53
N GLY A 171 27.14 1.71 2.07
CA GLY A 171 28.07 2.79 2.40
C GLY A 171 28.46 3.70 1.23
N THR A 172 28.09 3.38 -0.01
CA THR A 172 28.31 4.30 -1.14
C THR A 172 27.27 5.42 -1.13
N ALA A 173 27.65 6.58 -1.67
CA ALA A 173 26.74 7.72 -1.79
C ALA A 173 25.61 7.39 -2.79
N ILE A 174 24.38 7.78 -2.45
CA ILE A 174 23.24 7.59 -3.33
C ILE A 174 23.36 8.54 -4.53
N VAL A 175 23.35 7.96 -5.73
CA VAL A 175 23.30 8.70 -6.98
C VAL A 175 21.87 8.67 -7.49
N ASN A 176 21.24 9.85 -7.56
CA ASN A 176 19.92 10.03 -8.14
C ASN A 176 19.99 11.12 -9.22
N PRO A 177 19.58 10.85 -10.47
CA PRO A 177 19.62 11.84 -11.55
C PRO A 177 18.78 13.10 -11.31
N PHE A 178 17.78 13.02 -10.42
CA PHE A 178 16.79 14.07 -10.20
C PHE A 178 16.95 14.81 -8.87
N SER A 179 17.73 14.28 -7.92
CA SER A 179 17.90 14.89 -6.60
C SER A 179 19.30 14.65 -6.05
N SER A 180 19.77 15.58 -5.23
CA SER A 180 21.11 15.54 -4.61
C SER A 180 21.00 15.54 -3.09
N GLY A 181 22.05 15.07 -2.41
CA GLY A 181 22.13 15.11 -0.95
C GLY A 181 21.32 14.02 -0.22
N LEU A 182 21.05 12.88 -0.85
CA LEU A 182 20.24 11.79 -0.29
C LEU A 182 20.97 10.91 0.75
N GLY A 183 22.25 11.17 1.00
CA GLY A 183 23.08 10.38 1.92
C GLY A 183 23.67 9.14 1.25
N SER A 184 23.82 8.07 2.02
CA SER A 184 24.45 6.81 1.59
C SER A 184 23.51 5.62 1.73
N TYR A 185 23.72 4.61 0.91
CA TYR A 185 23.00 3.34 0.97
C TYR A 185 23.28 2.58 2.27
N GLN A 186 22.25 1.99 2.89
CA GLN A 186 22.34 1.32 4.20
C GLN A 186 21.80 -0.12 4.15
N HIS A 187 22.28 -0.91 3.19
CA HIS A 187 21.81 -2.28 2.94
C HIS A 187 22.02 -3.22 4.15
N GLU A 188 23.11 -3.05 4.91
CA GLU A 188 23.36 -3.83 6.14
C GLU A 188 22.30 -3.59 7.22
N VAL A 189 21.91 -2.33 7.41
CA VAL A 189 20.87 -1.93 8.36
C VAL A 189 19.52 -2.47 7.89
N LEU A 190 19.20 -2.35 6.60
CA LEU A 190 17.98 -2.91 6.02
C LEU A 190 17.89 -4.43 6.20
N LEU A 191 18.99 -5.15 5.98
CA LEU A 191 19.01 -6.61 6.17
C LEU A 191 18.73 -6.98 7.64
N THR A 192 19.33 -6.25 8.58
CA THR A 192 19.12 -6.45 10.02
C THR A 192 17.67 -6.16 10.40
N ARG A 193 17.08 -5.08 9.88
CA ARG A 193 15.66 -4.72 10.08
C ARG A 193 14.74 -5.83 9.57
N LEU A 194 14.94 -6.29 8.33
CA LEU A 194 14.15 -7.37 7.72
C LEU A 194 14.18 -8.65 8.57
N GLN A 195 15.37 -9.09 8.98
CA GLN A 195 15.54 -10.27 9.83
C GLN A 195 14.87 -10.10 11.20
N GLY A 196 15.03 -8.93 11.82
CA GLY A 196 14.41 -8.60 13.10
C GLY A 196 12.88 -8.62 13.04
N MET A 197 12.29 -8.10 11.97
CA MET A 197 10.83 -8.14 11.75
C MET A 197 10.33 -9.57 11.58
N LYS A 198 10.98 -10.39 10.75
CA LYS A 198 10.61 -11.80 10.56
C LYS A 198 10.64 -12.59 11.88
N ALA A 199 11.71 -12.44 12.66
CA ALA A 199 11.83 -13.10 13.96
C ALA A 199 10.73 -12.68 14.94
N LYS A 200 10.38 -11.38 14.98
CA LYS A 200 9.26 -10.88 15.81
C LYS A 200 7.92 -11.50 15.39
N MET A 201 7.71 -11.69 14.09
CA MET A 201 6.48 -12.28 13.55
C MET A 201 6.37 -13.79 13.81
N GLU A 202 7.46 -14.53 13.64
CA GLU A 202 7.51 -15.98 13.96
C GLU A 202 7.23 -16.22 15.44
N LYS A 203 7.87 -15.44 16.33
CA LYS A 203 7.60 -15.49 17.77
C LYS A 203 6.14 -15.18 18.13
N ARG A 204 5.50 -14.22 17.43
CA ARG A 204 4.07 -13.92 17.62
C ARG A 204 3.17 -15.06 17.13
N ARG A 205 3.50 -15.70 16.01
CA ARG A 205 2.77 -16.86 15.49
C ARG A 205 2.85 -18.04 16.45
N GLU A 206 4.04 -18.36 16.95
CA GLU A 206 4.25 -19.43 17.95
C GLU A 206 3.51 -19.15 19.26
N ALA A 207 3.49 -17.91 19.74
CA ALA A 207 2.75 -17.53 20.94
C ALA A 207 1.22 -17.55 20.78
N THR A 208 0.71 -17.49 19.54
CA THR A 208 -0.74 -17.59 19.24
C THR A 208 -1.19 -19.04 19.08
N VAL A 209 -0.25 -20.00 19.01
CA VAL A 209 -0.51 -21.45 19.03
C VAL A 209 -0.11 -22.08 20.38
N PRO A 210 -0.79 -21.81 21.52
CA PRO A 210 -0.73 -22.68 22.67
C PRO A 210 -2.03 -23.47 22.88
N HIS A 211 -1.89 -24.80 22.91
CA HIS A 211 -2.78 -25.76 23.58
C HIS A 211 -4.11 -26.14 22.88
N ALA A 212 -4.01 -26.74 21.68
CA ALA A 212 -4.94 -27.79 21.29
C ALA A 212 -4.13 -29.09 21.13
N LEU A 213 -4.62 -30.16 21.77
CA LEU A 213 -4.07 -31.53 21.79
C LEU A 213 -3.05 -31.80 22.91
N ASN A 214 -3.57 -31.92 24.14
CA ASN A 214 -3.27 -33.08 25.00
C ASN A 214 -4.40 -34.09 24.82
#